data_AF-A0A7Y7NCC1-F1
#
_entry.id   AF-A0A7Y7NCC1-F1
#
_cell.length_a   1.000
_cell.length_b   1.000
_cell.length_c   1.000
_cell.angle_alpha   90.00
_cell.angle_beta   90.00
_cell.angle_gamma   90.00
#
_symmetry.space_group_name_H-M   'P 1'
#
loop_
_entity.id
_entity.type
_entity.pdbx_description
1 polymer ?
#
loop_
_entity_poly.entity_id
_entity_poly.type
_entity_poly.pdbx_seq_one_letter_code
_entity_poly.pdbx_strand_id
1 'polypeptide(L)'
;MKSSCAVTGMCVVFSLFLLSIPVVGFAQNEPPKPSAPSVAQQLIREGAFAVKLADILEVTSTDDEIEAESKLGELGIAPRNGWIADYPVTPDIIAELQNSLTSAAEADKLNFEKDEALKRFNRVNQELSLGIRPYYTGEKHPENQADTESPPNPTVINNYYSEQGPPVVTYYTPPADYYYLYSWVPSPFWWFDFWFPGFFILNDFHRVVHFNNRVHFISNHFNDFRRNRVFRIDPAARFQGRTYGGIGVSRSRGVLATGVQHSDRRIFNGGPRTWAPRGGGLRSGAPSVGVRSVRSAPRSGVPSVSRGGRVGSVPRGSGGSATSHGGGSFKGTQRR
;
A
#
# COMPACT_ATOMS: atom_id res chain seq x y z
N MET A 1 41.85 -51.08 54.84
CA MET A 1 41.43 -49.78 55.43
C MET A 1 41.59 -48.69 54.38
N LYS A 2 40.61 -47.78 54.29
CA LYS A 2 40.60 -46.50 53.56
C LYS A 2 40.39 -46.57 52.03
N SER A 3 39.13 -46.64 51.60
CA SER A 3 38.64 -46.09 50.32
C SER A 3 37.11 -45.90 50.37
N SER A 4 36.64 -45.00 51.23
CA SER A 4 35.23 -44.55 51.25
C SER A 4 35.19 -43.07 51.65
N CYS A 5 35.54 -42.17 50.73
CA CYS A 5 35.41 -40.73 50.99
C CYS A 5 35.19 -39.86 49.73
N ALA A 6 34.96 -40.45 48.56
CA ALA A 6 34.86 -39.68 47.31
C ALA A 6 33.41 -39.48 46.80
N VAL A 7 32.41 -40.19 47.34
CA VAL A 7 31.06 -40.19 46.74
C VAL A 7 30.14 -39.12 47.36
N THR A 8 30.40 -38.66 48.58
CA THR A 8 29.51 -37.71 49.28
C THR A 8 29.68 -36.26 48.86
N GLY A 9 30.84 -35.89 48.29
CA GLY A 9 31.11 -34.51 47.85
C GLY A 9 30.39 -34.12 46.55
N MET A 10 30.09 -35.08 45.69
CA MET A 10 29.52 -34.80 44.36
C MET A 10 28.01 -34.48 44.41
N CYS A 11 27.27 -35.03 45.38
CA CYS A 11 25.83 -34.76 45.54
C CYS A 11 25.53 -33.33 46.06
N VAL A 12 26.44 -32.73 46.83
CA VAL A 12 26.24 -31.37 47.39
C VAL A 12 26.44 -30.30 46.31
N VAL A 13 27.40 -30.49 45.40
CA VAL A 13 27.66 -29.55 44.30
C VAL A 13 26.52 -29.55 43.28
N PHE A 14 25.91 -30.70 43.00
CA PHE A 14 24.76 -30.78 42.08
C PHE A 14 23.49 -30.12 42.67
N SER A 15 23.31 -30.17 43.99
CA SER A 15 22.17 -29.56 44.67
C SER A 15 22.26 -28.02 44.71
N LEU A 16 23.47 -27.46 44.79
CA LEU A 16 23.67 -25.99 44.74
C LEU A 16 23.49 -25.42 43.31
N PHE A 17 23.78 -26.22 42.29
CA PHE A 17 23.61 -25.81 40.88
C PHE A 17 22.14 -25.76 40.45
N LEU A 18 21.26 -26.57 41.05
CA LEU A 18 19.82 -26.54 40.78
C LEU A 18 19.11 -25.34 41.44
N LEU A 19 19.67 -24.76 42.51
CA LEU A 19 19.16 -23.55 43.16
C LEU A 19 19.62 -22.24 42.48
N SER A 20 20.52 -22.32 41.50
CA SER A 20 21.04 -21.17 40.74
C SER A 20 20.45 -21.07 39.33
N ILE A 21 19.47 -21.91 38.99
CA ILE A 21 18.65 -21.66 37.81
C ILE A 21 17.78 -20.44 38.14
N PRO A 22 17.96 -19.28 37.49
CA PRO A 22 17.03 -18.19 37.65
C PRO A 22 15.65 -18.74 37.31
N VAL A 23 14.72 -18.67 38.26
CA VAL A 23 13.30 -18.79 37.97
C VAL A 23 13.03 -17.61 37.04
N VAL A 24 13.20 -17.83 35.74
CA VAL A 24 12.67 -16.98 34.70
C VAL A 24 11.17 -17.14 34.90
N GLY A 25 10.63 -16.27 35.75
CA GLY A 25 9.20 -16.07 35.84
C GLY A 25 8.76 -15.81 34.42
N PHE A 26 8.05 -16.78 33.84
CA PHE A 26 7.19 -16.53 32.72
C PHE A 26 6.16 -15.53 33.25
N ALA A 27 6.52 -14.24 33.21
CA ALA A 27 5.54 -13.19 33.12
C ALA A 27 4.65 -13.63 31.98
N GLN A 28 3.40 -13.99 32.31
CA GLN A 28 2.38 -14.19 31.30
C GLN A 28 2.47 -12.96 30.41
N ASN A 29 2.92 -13.15 29.17
CA ASN A 29 2.73 -12.19 28.10
C ASN A 29 1.21 -12.12 27.93
N GLU A 30 0.56 -11.36 28.79
CA GLU A 30 -0.79 -10.91 28.55
C GLU A 30 -0.70 -10.23 27.18
N PRO A 31 -1.42 -10.75 26.17
CA PRO A 31 -1.33 -10.19 24.83
C PRO A 31 -1.60 -8.69 24.98
N PRO A 32 -0.71 -7.82 24.46
CA PRO A 32 -0.80 -6.40 24.68
C PRO A 32 -2.23 -5.99 24.36
N LYS A 33 -2.92 -5.41 25.35
CA LYS A 33 -4.28 -4.93 25.19
C LYS A 33 -4.31 -4.11 23.89
N PRO A 34 -5.25 -4.37 22.97
CA PRO A 34 -5.27 -3.70 21.68
C PRO A 34 -5.45 -2.20 21.93
N SER A 35 -4.34 -1.48 21.91
CA SER A 35 -4.30 -0.03 22.00
C SER A 35 -4.91 0.52 20.71
N ALA A 36 -5.64 1.63 20.82
CA ALA A 36 -6.12 2.36 19.64
C ALA A 36 -5.06 2.44 18.52
N PRO A 37 -5.46 2.25 17.24
CA PRO A 37 -4.53 2.35 16.12
C PRO A 37 -3.70 3.63 16.11
N SER A 38 -2.48 3.51 15.58
CA SER A 38 -1.63 4.67 15.36
C SER A 38 -2.29 5.65 14.38
N VAL A 39 -2.08 6.96 14.61
CA VAL A 39 -2.63 8.01 13.73
C VAL A 39 -2.14 7.84 12.29
N ALA A 40 -0.90 7.41 12.10
CA ALA A 40 -0.34 7.05 10.80
C ALA A 40 -0.26 5.53 10.63
N GLN A 41 -0.65 5.06 9.45
CA GLN A 41 -0.41 3.67 9.06
C GLN A 41 1.09 3.45 8.81
N GLN A 42 1.59 2.26 9.15
CA GLN A 42 2.89 1.79 8.70
C GLN A 42 2.94 1.73 7.16
N LEU A 43 3.88 2.45 6.57
CA LEU A 43 3.97 2.55 5.12
C LEU A 43 4.86 1.43 4.56
N ILE A 44 4.24 0.56 3.77
CA ILE A 44 4.90 -0.57 3.11
C ILE A 44 4.68 -0.43 1.62
N ARG A 45 5.74 -0.60 0.85
CA ARG A 45 5.69 -0.54 -0.62
C ARG A 45 4.99 -1.77 -1.18
N GLU A 46 4.16 -1.59 -2.21
CA GLU A 46 3.53 -2.70 -2.93
C GLU A 46 4.57 -3.70 -3.45
N GLY A 47 5.71 -3.23 -3.96
CA GLY A 47 6.77 -4.12 -4.47
C GLY A 47 7.40 -4.99 -3.36
N ALA A 48 7.62 -4.41 -2.18
CA ALA A 48 8.13 -5.16 -1.02
C ALA A 48 7.10 -6.18 -0.51
N PHE A 49 5.81 -5.83 -0.57
CA PHE A 49 4.72 -6.75 -0.26
C PHE A 49 4.64 -7.89 -1.28
N ALA A 50 4.78 -7.59 -2.58
CA ALA A 50 4.78 -8.58 -3.66
C ALA A 50 5.90 -9.61 -3.49
N VAL A 51 7.13 -9.18 -3.16
CA VAL A 51 8.26 -10.08 -2.87
C VAL A 51 7.91 -11.05 -1.73
N LYS A 52 7.41 -10.53 -0.61
CA LYS A 52 7.04 -11.37 0.55
C LYS A 52 5.88 -12.31 0.25
N LEU A 53 4.90 -11.84 -0.51
CA LEU A 53 3.77 -12.67 -0.92
C LEU A 53 4.21 -13.79 -1.86
N ALA A 54 5.05 -13.49 -2.86
CA ALA A 54 5.53 -14.48 -3.81
C ALA A 54 6.33 -15.60 -3.13
N ASP A 55 7.17 -15.25 -2.15
CA ASP A 55 7.97 -16.18 -1.36
C ASP A 55 7.07 -17.09 -0.50
N ILE A 56 6.11 -16.52 0.25
CA ILE A 56 5.21 -17.28 1.12
C ILE A 56 4.23 -18.17 0.34
N LEU A 57 3.82 -17.74 -0.86
CA LEU A 57 3.00 -18.55 -1.76
C LEU A 57 3.85 -19.56 -2.57
N GLU A 58 5.15 -19.63 -2.35
CA GLU A 58 6.08 -20.54 -3.05
C GLU A 58 6.01 -20.41 -4.58
N VAL A 59 5.69 -19.21 -5.08
CA VAL A 59 5.61 -18.91 -6.52
C VAL A 59 7.01 -18.65 -7.08
N THR A 60 7.79 -17.87 -6.35
CA THR A 60 9.21 -17.62 -6.60
C THR A 60 9.87 -17.16 -5.30
N SER A 61 11.13 -17.56 -5.10
CA SER A 61 11.94 -17.05 -4.00
C SER A 61 13.02 -16.14 -4.59
N THR A 62 12.72 -14.86 -4.64
CA THR A 62 13.56 -13.81 -5.26
C THR A 62 13.48 -12.54 -4.43
N ASP A 63 14.58 -11.79 -4.39
CA ASP A 63 14.61 -10.44 -3.82
C ASP A 63 14.25 -9.36 -4.87
N ASP A 64 14.03 -9.75 -6.13
CA ASP A 64 13.65 -8.83 -7.21
C ASP A 64 12.14 -8.58 -7.24
N GLU A 65 11.75 -7.36 -6.90
CA GLU A 65 10.37 -6.87 -6.95
C GLU A 65 9.74 -7.10 -8.33
N ILE A 66 10.51 -6.92 -9.41
CA ILE A 66 9.98 -7.01 -10.77
C ILE A 66 9.58 -8.45 -11.11
N GLU A 67 10.43 -9.40 -10.72
CA GLU A 67 10.19 -10.81 -10.93
C GLU A 67 9.00 -11.29 -10.08
N ALA A 68 8.96 -10.91 -8.79
CA ALA A 68 7.87 -11.28 -7.89
C ALA A 68 6.51 -10.76 -8.37
N GLU A 69 6.42 -9.47 -8.70
CA GLU A 69 5.21 -8.85 -9.26
C GLU A 69 4.78 -9.52 -10.57
N SER A 70 5.74 -9.87 -11.42
CA SER A 70 5.45 -10.52 -12.69
C SER A 70 4.87 -11.92 -12.50
N LYS A 71 5.47 -12.71 -11.62
CA LYS A 71 5.02 -14.07 -11.32
C LYS A 71 3.66 -14.10 -10.61
N LEU A 72 3.41 -13.21 -9.67
CA LEU A 72 2.07 -13.06 -9.08
C LEU A 72 1.04 -12.63 -10.12
N GLY A 73 1.42 -11.73 -11.02
CA GLY A 73 0.56 -11.29 -12.12
C GLY A 73 0.23 -12.39 -13.14
N GLU A 74 1.16 -13.30 -13.45
CA GLU A 74 0.91 -14.49 -14.29
C GLU A 74 -0.19 -15.38 -13.70
N LEU A 75 -0.24 -15.48 -12.37
CA LEU A 75 -1.29 -16.19 -11.63
C LEU A 75 -2.61 -15.40 -11.56
N GLY A 76 -2.61 -14.13 -11.96
CA GLY A 76 -3.75 -13.22 -11.82
C GLY A 76 -3.89 -12.64 -10.42
N ILE A 77 -2.83 -12.69 -9.61
CA ILE A 77 -2.77 -12.12 -8.26
C ILE A 77 -2.14 -10.73 -8.37
N ALA A 78 -2.98 -9.71 -8.55
CA ALA A 78 -2.55 -8.33 -8.64
C ALA A 78 -3.70 -7.39 -8.27
N PRO A 79 -3.41 -6.16 -7.82
CA PRO A 79 -4.42 -5.12 -7.72
C PRO A 79 -5.07 -4.87 -9.09
N ARG A 80 -6.29 -4.35 -9.12
CA ARG A 80 -7.03 -4.11 -10.39
C ARG A 80 -6.29 -3.19 -11.37
N ASN A 81 -5.44 -2.33 -10.84
CA ASN A 81 -4.63 -1.37 -11.59
C ASN A 81 -3.20 -1.86 -11.88
N GLY A 82 -2.91 -3.13 -11.54
CA GLY A 82 -1.57 -3.68 -11.54
C GLY A 82 -0.76 -3.25 -10.31
N TRP A 83 0.44 -3.82 -10.21
CA TRP A 83 1.43 -3.49 -9.19
C TRP A 83 2.05 -2.12 -9.46
N ILE A 84 2.18 -1.31 -8.40
CA ILE A 84 2.88 -0.02 -8.44
C ILE A 84 3.91 -0.02 -7.30
N ALA A 85 5.12 -0.50 -7.59
CA ALA A 85 6.14 -0.83 -6.60
C ALA A 85 6.31 0.19 -5.46
N ASP A 86 6.43 1.49 -5.79
CA ASP A 86 6.67 2.54 -4.79
C ASP A 86 5.39 3.17 -4.20
N TYR A 87 4.21 2.60 -4.46
CA TYR A 87 2.95 3.02 -3.84
C TYR A 87 2.74 2.30 -2.50
N PRO A 88 2.07 2.91 -1.51
CA PRO A 88 1.83 2.26 -0.23
C PRO A 88 0.74 1.19 -0.34
N VAL A 89 0.91 0.08 0.37
CA VAL A 89 -0.13 -0.94 0.56
C VAL A 89 -1.23 -0.37 1.46
N THR A 90 -2.37 -0.07 0.87
CA THR A 90 -3.56 0.48 1.55
C THR A 90 -4.61 -0.61 1.81
N PRO A 91 -5.60 -0.36 2.70
CA PRO A 91 -6.63 -1.35 3.01
C PRO A 91 -7.41 -1.88 1.81
N ASP A 92 -7.69 -1.04 0.83
CA ASP A 92 -8.35 -1.44 -0.42
C ASP A 92 -7.48 -2.37 -1.27
N ILE A 93 -6.17 -2.12 -1.35
CA ILE A 93 -5.24 -2.98 -2.07
C ILE A 93 -5.19 -4.37 -1.42
N ILE A 94 -5.17 -4.45 -0.08
CA ILE A 94 -5.24 -5.73 0.63
C ILE A 94 -6.52 -6.49 0.29
N ALA A 95 -7.66 -5.80 0.26
CA ALA A 95 -8.94 -6.39 -0.10
C ALA A 95 -8.95 -6.91 -1.56
N GLU A 96 -8.41 -6.13 -2.50
CA GLU A 96 -8.28 -6.55 -3.90
C GLU A 96 -7.37 -7.78 -4.04
N LEU A 97 -6.22 -7.77 -3.35
CA LEU A 97 -5.26 -8.87 -3.40
C LEU A 97 -5.86 -10.16 -2.82
N GLN A 98 -6.53 -10.10 -1.68
CA GLN A 98 -7.19 -11.26 -1.07
C GLN A 98 -8.26 -11.87 -1.99
N ASN A 99 -9.03 -11.03 -2.68
CA ASN A 99 -10.00 -11.48 -3.68
C ASN A 99 -9.32 -12.13 -4.88
N SER A 100 -8.26 -11.51 -5.43
CA SER A 100 -7.50 -12.05 -6.57
C SER A 100 -6.82 -13.38 -6.24
N LEU A 101 -6.29 -13.52 -5.02
CA LEU A 101 -5.69 -14.75 -4.50
C LEU A 101 -6.74 -15.86 -4.38
N THR A 102 -7.91 -15.53 -3.83
CA THR A 102 -9.03 -16.46 -3.71
C THR A 102 -9.45 -16.97 -5.09
N SER A 103 -9.61 -16.09 -6.07
CA SER A 103 -9.94 -16.48 -7.45
C SER A 103 -8.83 -17.29 -8.12
N ALA A 104 -7.55 -17.04 -7.81
CA ALA A 104 -6.44 -17.84 -8.33
C ALA A 104 -6.42 -19.26 -7.73
N ALA A 105 -6.70 -19.38 -6.43
CA ALA A 105 -6.83 -20.68 -5.74
C ALA A 105 -8.03 -21.48 -6.27
N GLU A 106 -9.20 -20.85 -6.44
CA GLU A 106 -10.41 -21.48 -6.99
C GLU A 106 -10.24 -21.90 -8.47
N ALA A 107 -9.30 -21.30 -9.19
CA ALA A 107 -8.97 -21.63 -10.57
C ALA A 107 -7.81 -22.65 -10.69
N ASP A 108 -7.43 -23.30 -9.59
CA ASP A 108 -6.32 -24.28 -9.50
C ASP A 108 -4.99 -23.74 -10.05
N LYS A 109 -4.75 -22.42 -9.94
CA LYS A 109 -3.48 -21.80 -10.32
C LYS A 109 -2.42 -21.88 -9.23
N LEU A 110 -2.83 -22.27 -8.01
CA LEU A 110 -1.98 -22.41 -6.84
C LEU A 110 -1.98 -23.88 -6.41
N ASN A 111 -0.87 -24.35 -5.85
CA ASN A 111 -0.71 -25.74 -5.41
C ASN A 111 -1.37 -26.04 -4.04
N PHE A 112 -2.18 -25.12 -3.52
CA PHE A 112 -2.79 -25.21 -2.20
C PHE A 112 -4.24 -24.70 -2.26
N GLU A 113 -5.04 -25.18 -1.32
CA GLU A 113 -6.45 -24.81 -1.22
C GLU A 113 -6.64 -23.34 -0.81
N LYS A 114 -7.84 -22.81 -1.08
CA LYS A 114 -8.25 -21.45 -0.75
C LYS A 114 -7.96 -21.06 0.70
N ASP A 115 -8.29 -21.92 1.66
CA ASP A 115 -8.12 -21.61 3.09
C ASP A 115 -6.65 -21.53 3.49
N GLU A 116 -5.81 -22.39 2.90
CA GLU A 116 -4.36 -22.33 3.09
C GLU A 116 -3.76 -21.07 2.44
N ALA A 117 -4.21 -20.71 1.24
CA ALA A 117 -3.82 -19.47 0.56
C ALA A 117 -4.11 -18.25 1.44
N LEU A 118 -5.30 -18.17 2.01
CA LEU A 118 -5.71 -17.08 2.90
C LEU A 118 -4.90 -17.06 4.20
N LYS A 119 -4.60 -18.23 4.78
CA LYS A 119 -3.74 -18.32 5.97
C LYS A 119 -2.33 -17.80 5.68
N ARG A 120 -1.76 -18.18 4.53
CA ARG A 120 -0.45 -17.70 4.04
C ARG A 120 -0.46 -16.18 3.79
N PHE A 121 -1.50 -15.65 3.16
CA PHE A 121 -1.68 -14.21 2.96
C PHE A 121 -1.77 -13.44 4.28
N ASN A 122 -2.55 -13.93 5.23
CA ASN A 122 -2.66 -13.32 6.56
C ASN A 122 -1.33 -13.33 7.33
N ARG A 123 -0.51 -14.36 7.14
CA ARG A 123 0.84 -14.40 7.68
C ARG A 123 1.71 -13.27 7.12
N VAL A 124 1.63 -12.97 5.81
CA VAL A 124 2.33 -11.81 5.21
C VAL A 124 1.90 -10.51 5.91
N ASN A 125 0.60 -10.30 6.10
CA ASN A 125 0.07 -9.09 6.76
C ASN A 125 0.57 -8.95 8.21
N GLN A 126 0.72 -10.07 8.92
CA GLN A 126 1.25 -10.12 10.29
C GLN A 126 2.76 -9.85 10.33
N GLU A 127 3.54 -10.52 9.48
CA GLU A 127 5.00 -10.32 9.38
C GLU A 127 5.35 -8.88 9.02
N LEU A 128 4.51 -8.24 8.21
CA LEU A 128 4.63 -6.84 7.82
C LEU A 128 3.94 -5.88 8.80
N SER A 129 3.32 -6.36 9.88
CA SER A 129 2.66 -5.54 10.91
C SER A 129 1.56 -4.62 10.37
N LEU A 130 0.90 -4.98 9.26
CA LEU A 130 -0.18 -4.19 8.68
C LEU A 130 -1.46 -4.30 9.52
N GLY A 131 -1.75 -5.48 10.07
CA GLY A 131 -2.93 -5.72 10.93
C GLY A 131 -4.29 -5.51 10.25
N ILE A 132 -4.31 -5.31 8.93
CA ILE A 132 -5.51 -5.05 8.14
C ILE A 132 -6.19 -6.38 7.76
N ARG A 133 -7.49 -6.47 8.03
CA ARG A 133 -8.37 -7.53 7.54
C ARG A 133 -9.56 -6.90 6.78
N PRO A 134 -9.75 -7.19 5.49
CA PRO A 134 -10.88 -6.69 4.71
C PRO A 134 -12.23 -7.03 5.36
N TYR A 135 -13.20 -6.13 5.25
CA TYR A 135 -14.57 -6.39 5.69
C TYR A 135 -15.36 -7.11 4.59
N TYR A 136 -16.06 -8.18 4.95
CA TYR A 136 -16.96 -8.91 4.04
C TYR A 136 -18.42 -8.71 4.43
N THR A 137 -19.29 -8.48 3.44
CA THR A 137 -20.73 -8.31 3.67
C THR A 137 -21.30 -9.56 4.31
N GLY A 138 -21.91 -9.41 5.49
CA GLY A 138 -22.45 -10.52 6.28
C GLY A 138 -21.57 -10.94 7.47
N GLU A 139 -20.36 -10.40 7.59
CA GLU A 139 -19.64 -10.42 8.87
C GLU A 139 -20.47 -9.65 9.89
N LYS A 140 -21.00 -10.38 10.88
CA LYS A 140 -21.59 -9.75 12.06
C LYS A 140 -20.49 -8.96 12.75
N HIS A 141 -20.80 -7.72 13.10
CA HIS A 141 -19.98 -6.97 14.03
C HIS A 141 -19.78 -7.86 15.28
N PRO A 142 -18.55 -8.06 15.77
CA PRO A 142 -18.33 -8.86 16.95
C PRO A 142 -19.21 -8.31 18.08
N GLU A 143 -20.15 -9.14 18.52
CA GLU A 143 -21.21 -8.80 19.49
C GLU A 143 -20.62 -8.46 20.88
N ASN A 144 -19.34 -8.81 21.07
CA ASN A 144 -18.55 -8.57 22.28
C ASN A 144 -17.39 -7.60 22.03
N GLN A 145 -17.60 -6.47 21.34
CA GLN A 145 -16.67 -5.36 21.50
C GLN A 145 -16.87 -4.80 22.91
N ALA A 146 -16.06 -5.28 23.86
CA ALA A 146 -15.85 -4.60 25.12
C ALA A 146 -15.55 -3.14 24.81
N ASP A 147 -16.45 -2.22 25.22
CA ASP A 147 -16.38 -0.76 25.07
C ASP A 147 -15.20 -0.32 24.21
N THR A 148 -15.33 -0.49 22.89
CA THR A 148 -14.23 -0.32 21.95
C THR A 148 -13.61 1.03 22.25
N GLU A 149 -12.30 1.02 22.55
CA GLU A 149 -11.60 2.23 22.99
C GLU A 149 -12.02 3.37 22.07
N SER A 150 -12.58 4.42 22.67
CA SER A 150 -13.02 5.59 21.93
C SER A 150 -11.88 6.01 21.00
N PRO A 151 -12.17 6.47 19.77
CA PRO A 151 -11.15 6.99 18.88
C PRO A 151 -10.21 7.91 19.67
N PRO A 152 -8.89 7.87 19.38
CA PRO A 152 -7.90 8.56 20.18
C PRO A 152 -8.35 10.01 20.36
N ASN A 153 -8.16 10.52 21.58
CA ASN A 153 -8.56 11.88 21.94
C ASN A 153 -8.13 12.82 20.81
N PRO A 154 -9.01 13.71 20.29
CA PRO A 154 -8.67 14.62 19.20
C PRO A 154 -7.35 15.39 19.42
N THR A 155 -6.98 15.64 20.68
CA THR A 155 -5.67 16.20 21.06
C THR A 155 -4.49 15.35 20.57
N VAL A 156 -4.56 14.02 20.68
CA VAL A 156 -3.51 13.09 20.19
C VAL A 156 -3.35 13.20 18.68
N ILE A 157 -4.48 13.29 17.95
CA ILE A 157 -4.47 13.46 16.49
C ILE A 157 -3.84 14.83 16.14
N ASN A 158 -4.29 15.92 16.77
CA ASN A 158 -3.77 17.26 16.51
C ASN A 158 -2.27 17.39 16.83
N ASN A 159 -1.81 16.78 17.93
CA ASN A 159 -0.40 16.76 18.29
C ASN A 159 0.44 16.02 17.24
N TYR A 160 -0.05 14.87 16.74
CA TYR A 160 0.62 14.15 15.65
C TYR A 160 0.82 15.04 14.42
N TYR A 161 -0.23 15.74 13.97
CA TYR A 161 -0.12 16.63 12.80
C TYR A 161 0.81 17.82 13.03
N SER A 162 0.91 18.31 14.27
CA SER A 162 1.79 19.42 14.62
C SER A 162 3.27 18.99 14.68
N GLU A 163 3.55 17.79 15.19
CA GLU A 163 4.90 17.30 15.42
C GLU A 163 5.48 16.55 14.22
N GLN A 164 4.67 15.71 13.57
CA GLN A 164 5.07 14.81 12.48
C GLN A 164 4.59 15.28 11.11
N GLY A 165 3.61 16.18 11.07
CA GLY A 165 2.96 16.61 9.84
C GLY A 165 1.89 15.63 9.34
N PRO A 166 1.30 15.92 8.17
CA PRO A 166 0.24 15.08 7.59
C PRO A 166 0.77 13.67 7.24
N PRO A 167 0.20 12.60 7.82
CA PRO A 167 0.56 11.22 7.46
C PRO A 167 0.10 10.87 6.05
N VAL A 168 0.80 9.96 5.36
CA VAL A 168 0.40 9.55 4.00
C VAL A 168 -0.96 8.84 4.02
N VAL A 169 -1.17 7.95 4.98
CA VAL A 169 -2.44 7.24 5.19
C VAL A 169 -2.82 7.33 6.67
N THR A 170 -4.08 7.64 6.96
CA THR A 170 -4.65 7.67 8.30
C THR A 170 -6.07 7.11 8.31
N TYR A 171 -6.44 6.48 9.42
CA TYR A 171 -7.78 5.91 9.62
C TYR A 171 -8.72 6.88 10.35
N TYR A 172 -8.17 7.99 10.84
CA TYR A 172 -8.91 8.99 11.59
C TYR A 172 -9.17 10.22 10.72
N THR A 173 -10.28 10.90 10.99
CA THR A 173 -10.62 12.16 10.32
C THR A 173 -9.49 13.18 10.55
N PRO A 174 -8.85 13.70 9.47
CA PRO A 174 -7.83 14.74 9.60
C PRO A 174 -8.39 15.99 10.28
N PRO A 175 -7.55 16.78 10.98
CA PRO A 175 -7.97 18.10 11.45
C PRO A 175 -8.44 18.96 10.27
N ALA A 176 -9.40 19.85 10.52
CA ALA A 176 -10.06 20.61 9.45
C ALA A 176 -9.08 21.35 8.53
N ASP A 177 -8.00 21.91 9.10
CA ASP A 177 -6.94 22.62 8.38
C ASP A 177 -6.10 21.73 7.44
N TYR A 178 -6.21 20.41 7.54
CA TYR A 178 -5.52 19.46 6.68
C TYR A 178 -6.47 18.68 5.77
N TYR A 179 -7.78 18.78 5.96
CA TYR A 179 -8.77 17.95 5.26
C TYR A 179 -8.65 18.04 3.73
N TYR A 180 -8.36 19.22 3.19
CA TYR A 180 -8.19 19.45 1.74
C TYR A 180 -6.98 18.72 1.12
N LEU A 181 -6.03 18.25 1.93
CA LEU A 181 -4.88 17.49 1.46
C LEU A 181 -5.20 16.02 1.19
N TYR A 182 -6.35 15.53 1.66
CA TYR A 182 -6.69 14.11 1.62
C TYR A 182 -7.82 13.81 0.64
N SER A 183 -7.83 12.56 0.20
CA SER A 183 -8.98 11.88 -0.39
C SER A 183 -9.52 10.86 0.59
N TRP A 184 -10.84 10.78 0.71
CA TRP A 184 -11.53 9.70 1.43
C TRP A 184 -11.75 8.50 0.51
N VAL A 185 -11.35 7.31 0.97
CA VAL A 185 -11.53 6.04 0.25
C VAL A 185 -12.48 5.14 1.04
N PRO A 186 -13.69 4.85 0.54
CA PRO A 186 -14.70 4.04 1.25
C PRO A 186 -14.40 2.55 1.09
N SER A 187 -13.39 2.06 1.81
CA SER A 187 -12.99 0.66 1.83
C SER A 187 -13.09 0.14 3.26
N PRO A 188 -14.22 -0.43 3.70
CA PRO A 188 -14.38 -0.89 5.06
C PRO A 188 -13.44 -2.05 5.39
N PHE A 189 -12.84 -2.01 6.59
CA PHE A 189 -11.85 -3.00 7.04
C PHE A 189 -11.77 -3.03 8.57
N TRP A 190 -11.14 -4.09 9.07
CA TRP A 190 -10.75 -4.26 10.46
C TRP A 190 -9.25 -4.01 10.61
N TRP A 191 -8.85 -3.32 11.68
CA TRP A 191 -7.46 -3.17 12.11
C TRP A 191 -7.37 -3.59 13.58
N PHE A 192 -6.68 -4.69 13.91
CA PHE A 192 -6.62 -5.26 15.27
C PHE A 192 -7.95 -5.12 16.06
N ASP A 193 -9.05 -5.61 15.47
CA ASP A 193 -10.42 -5.59 15.99
C ASP A 193 -11.15 -4.22 16.05
N PHE A 194 -10.51 -3.14 15.61
CA PHE A 194 -11.16 -1.86 15.35
C PHE A 194 -11.75 -1.83 13.93
N TRP A 195 -13.03 -1.45 13.83
CA TRP A 195 -13.69 -1.32 12.55
C TRP A 195 -13.52 0.09 11.98
N PHE A 196 -13.18 0.18 10.71
CA PHE A 196 -13.09 1.43 9.97
C PHE A 196 -13.98 1.38 8.72
N PRO A 197 -14.77 2.43 8.43
CA PRO A 197 -15.58 2.49 7.21
C PRO A 197 -14.75 2.78 5.95
N GLY A 198 -13.49 3.15 6.12
CA GLY A 198 -12.59 3.60 5.07
C GLY A 198 -11.37 4.28 5.67
N PHE A 199 -10.59 4.97 4.83
CA PHE A 199 -9.38 5.67 5.26
C PHE A 199 -9.17 6.95 4.46
N PHE A 200 -8.31 7.83 5.00
CA PHE A 200 -7.84 9.02 4.32
C PHE A 200 -6.42 8.79 3.81
N ILE A 201 -6.16 9.22 2.57
CA ILE A 201 -4.84 9.17 1.94
C ILE A 201 -4.53 10.51 1.29
N LEU A 202 -3.28 10.97 1.40
CA LEU A 202 -2.85 12.23 0.79
C LEU A 202 -3.08 12.22 -0.72
N ASN A 203 -3.58 13.35 -1.23
CA ASN A 203 -3.79 13.58 -2.66
C ASN A 203 -2.47 13.60 -3.45
N ASP A 204 -1.38 13.93 -2.77
CA ASP A 204 -0.06 14.14 -3.35
C ASP A 204 1.00 13.83 -2.27
N PHE A 205 1.89 12.87 -2.53
CA PHE A 205 2.95 12.54 -1.59
C PHE A 205 4.20 11.96 -2.24
N HIS A 206 5.32 12.24 -1.59
CA HIS A 206 6.62 11.61 -1.82
C HIS A 206 7.34 11.57 -0.46
N ARG A 207 7.51 10.37 0.11
CA ARG A 207 8.09 10.16 1.43
C ARG A 207 9.26 9.19 1.37
N VAL A 208 10.28 9.47 2.17
CA VAL A 208 11.38 8.53 2.42
C VAL A 208 10.98 7.65 3.60
N VAL A 209 11.11 6.33 3.44
CA VAL A 209 10.86 5.37 4.51
C VAL A 209 12.06 4.44 4.68
N HIS A 210 12.30 4.03 5.92
CA HIS A 210 13.32 3.06 6.24
C HIS A 210 12.66 1.69 6.44
N PHE A 211 13.02 0.72 5.60
CA PHE A 211 12.51 -0.65 5.69
C PHE A 211 13.69 -1.61 5.57
N ASN A 212 13.84 -2.56 6.50
CA ASN A 212 14.97 -3.50 6.56
C ASN A 212 16.35 -2.82 6.42
N ASN A 213 16.56 -1.73 7.16
CA ASN A 213 17.79 -0.91 7.14
C ASN A 213 18.14 -0.31 5.76
N ARG A 214 17.20 -0.32 4.81
CA ARG A 214 17.35 0.30 3.50
C ARG A 214 16.42 1.50 3.38
N VAL A 215 16.89 2.50 2.64
CA VAL A 215 16.13 3.71 2.35
C VAL A 215 15.30 3.45 1.10
N HIS A 216 14.00 3.66 1.22
CA HIS A 216 13.05 3.51 0.14
C HIS A 216 12.20 4.78 0.00
N PHE A 217 11.58 4.93 -1.17
CA PHE A 217 10.67 6.05 -1.43
C PHE A 217 9.26 5.50 -1.60
N ILE A 218 8.29 6.19 -1.04
CA ILE A 218 6.87 5.92 -1.21
C ILE A 218 6.24 7.15 -1.85
N SER A 219 5.58 6.98 -2.99
CA SER A 219 4.99 8.08 -3.73
C SER A 219 3.76 7.65 -4.53
N ASN A 220 2.82 8.57 -4.71
CA ASN A 220 1.72 8.40 -5.66
C ASN A 220 2.04 8.93 -7.06
N HIS A 221 3.26 9.36 -7.32
CA HIS A 221 3.71 9.65 -8.67
C HIS A 221 4.20 8.37 -9.30
N PHE A 222 4.04 8.16 -10.60
CA PHE A 222 4.77 7.12 -11.31
C PHE A 222 5.32 7.64 -12.62
N ASN A 223 6.47 7.12 -13.01
CA ASN A 223 7.13 7.51 -14.25
C ASN A 223 6.77 6.51 -15.37
N ASP A 224 6.08 6.99 -16.39
CA ASP A 224 5.84 6.23 -17.62
C ASP A 224 7.02 6.47 -18.57
N PHE A 225 8.03 5.58 -18.51
CA PHE A 225 9.22 5.67 -19.36
C PHE A 225 8.90 5.64 -20.85
N ARG A 226 7.82 4.97 -21.27
CA ARG A 226 7.44 4.91 -22.70
C ARG A 226 6.99 6.28 -23.21
N ARG A 227 6.40 7.08 -22.32
CA ARG A 227 5.92 8.43 -22.64
C ARG A 227 6.84 9.54 -22.12
N ASN A 228 7.89 9.19 -21.36
CA ASN A 228 8.73 10.12 -20.61
C ASN A 228 7.90 11.13 -19.80
N ARG A 229 6.87 10.64 -19.09
CA ARG A 229 5.96 11.50 -18.31
C ARG A 229 5.75 10.93 -16.92
N VAL A 230 5.73 11.83 -15.95
CA VAL A 230 5.30 11.53 -14.59
C VAL A 230 3.79 11.76 -14.48
N PHE A 231 3.10 10.79 -13.93
CA PHE A 231 1.67 10.83 -13.68
C PHE A 231 1.41 10.72 -12.18
N ARG A 232 0.40 11.42 -11.69
CA ARG A 232 -0.08 11.29 -10.32
C ARG A 232 -1.25 10.31 -10.27
N ILE A 233 -1.19 9.38 -9.34
CA ILE A 233 -2.27 8.44 -9.04
C ILE A 233 -3.26 9.17 -8.14
N ASP A 234 -4.52 9.21 -8.59
CA ASP A 234 -5.64 9.65 -7.79
C ASP A 234 -6.08 8.48 -6.90
N PRO A 235 -5.91 8.55 -5.56
CA PRO A 235 -6.20 7.42 -4.69
C PRO A 235 -7.68 7.01 -4.70
N ALA A 236 -8.61 7.98 -4.80
CA ALA A 236 -10.04 7.69 -4.82
C ALA A 236 -10.47 7.04 -6.14
N ALA A 237 -9.87 7.46 -7.25
CA ALA A 237 -10.10 6.83 -8.55
C ALA A 237 -9.46 5.44 -8.65
N ARG A 238 -8.30 5.24 -8.00
CA ARG A 238 -7.59 3.95 -7.97
C ARG A 238 -8.50 2.83 -7.48
N PHE A 239 -9.20 3.05 -6.37
CA PHE A 239 -10.18 2.12 -5.80
C PHE A 239 -11.25 1.65 -6.79
N GLN A 240 -11.61 2.50 -7.75
CA GLN A 240 -12.62 2.20 -8.78
C GLN A 240 -12.06 1.44 -10.00
N GLY A 241 -10.81 0.97 -9.92
CA GLY A 241 -10.10 0.38 -11.07
C GLY A 241 -9.86 1.40 -12.19
N ARG A 242 -9.79 2.70 -11.85
CA ARG A 242 -9.36 3.76 -12.76
C ARG A 242 -7.93 4.09 -12.40
N THR A 243 -7.03 3.82 -13.33
CA THR A 243 -5.60 3.94 -13.08
C THR A 243 -5.12 5.40 -13.04
N TYR A 244 -5.58 6.27 -13.96
CA TYR A 244 -4.92 7.54 -14.21
C TYR A 244 -5.88 8.69 -14.52
N GLY A 245 -5.63 9.88 -13.95
CA GLY A 245 -6.26 11.12 -14.38
C GLY A 245 -5.93 11.43 -15.84
N GLY A 246 -6.83 11.08 -16.76
CA GLY A 246 -6.74 11.44 -18.18
C GLY A 246 -6.05 10.44 -19.12
N ILE A 247 -5.57 9.29 -18.62
CA ILE A 247 -5.11 8.19 -19.47
C ILE A 247 -5.92 6.96 -19.11
N GLY A 248 -7.07 6.79 -19.77
CA GLY A 248 -7.73 5.49 -19.76
C GLY A 248 -6.74 4.46 -20.30
N VAL A 249 -6.44 3.42 -19.53
CA VAL A 249 -5.99 2.17 -20.17
C VAL A 249 -7.13 1.81 -21.11
N SER A 250 -6.90 1.91 -22.42
CA SER A 250 -7.89 1.54 -23.41
C SER A 250 -8.25 0.08 -23.17
N ARG A 251 -9.42 -0.15 -22.55
CA ARG A 251 -9.98 -1.48 -22.36
C ARG A 251 -10.34 -2.01 -23.74
N SER A 252 -9.44 -2.75 -24.39
CA SER A 252 -9.85 -3.57 -25.53
C SER A 252 -10.85 -4.58 -25.01
N ARG A 253 -12.10 -4.51 -25.50
CA ARG A 253 -13.15 -5.49 -25.20
C ARG A 253 -12.66 -6.88 -25.57
N GLY A 254 -12.27 -7.68 -24.59
CA GLY A 254 -11.88 -9.07 -24.81
C GLY A 254 -10.82 -9.50 -23.82
N VAL A 255 -11.28 -10.05 -22.69
CA VAL A 255 -10.47 -10.63 -21.61
C VAL A 255 -9.50 -9.61 -20.98
N LEU A 256 -9.44 -9.59 -19.65
CA LEU A 256 -8.32 -8.97 -18.97
C LEU A 256 -7.10 -9.81 -19.36
N ALA A 257 -6.47 -9.51 -20.51
CA ALA A 257 -5.05 -9.73 -20.62
C ALA A 257 -4.50 -8.88 -19.48
N THR A 258 -4.28 -9.53 -18.34
CA THR A 258 -3.26 -9.17 -17.37
C THR A 258 -1.96 -9.19 -18.15
N GLY A 259 -1.81 -8.26 -19.09
CA GLY A 259 -0.53 -7.72 -19.45
C GLY A 259 -0.08 -7.10 -18.15
N VAL A 260 0.46 -7.95 -17.28
CA VAL A 260 1.52 -7.62 -16.36
C VAL A 260 2.46 -6.80 -17.20
N GLN A 261 2.28 -5.49 -17.15
CA GLN A 261 3.21 -4.60 -17.81
C GLN A 261 4.45 -4.76 -16.96
N HIS A 262 5.42 -5.54 -17.46
CA HIS A 262 6.69 -5.81 -16.80
C HIS A 262 7.14 -4.55 -16.07
N SER A 263 7.43 -4.69 -14.78
CA SER A 263 7.63 -3.59 -13.83
C SER A 263 8.95 -2.85 -13.99
N ASP A 264 9.34 -2.59 -15.24
CA ASP A 264 10.23 -1.48 -15.62
C ASP A 264 9.72 -0.13 -15.08
N ARG A 265 8.48 -0.08 -14.55
CA ARG A 265 7.84 1.09 -13.93
C ARG A 265 8.31 1.32 -12.50
N ARG A 266 9.55 1.80 -12.36
CA ARG A 266 10.00 2.47 -11.13
C ARG A 266 9.59 3.93 -11.12
N ILE A 267 9.20 4.43 -9.95
CA ILE A 267 8.68 5.80 -9.80
C ILE A 267 9.82 6.82 -9.95
N PHE A 268 11.06 6.45 -9.60
CA PHE A 268 12.27 7.19 -9.93
C PHE A 268 13.40 6.22 -10.30
N ASN A 269 14.22 6.61 -11.29
CA ASN A 269 15.40 5.88 -11.76
C ASN A 269 16.47 5.76 -10.66
N GLY A 270 16.28 4.84 -9.72
CA GLY A 270 17.26 4.42 -8.72
C GLY A 270 18.03 3.18 -9.15
N GLY A 271 18.34 3.02 -10.45
CA GLY A 271 19.38 2.07 -10.82
C GLY A 271 20.67 2.49 -10.10
N PRO A 272 21.42 1.58 -9.46
CA PRO A 272 22.74 1.92 -8.97
C PRO A 272 23.50 2.42 -10.19
N ARG A 273 23.82 3.72 -10.21
CA ARG A 273 24.84 4.22 -11.13
C ARG A 273 26.12 3.53 -10.68
N THR A 274 26.40 2.36 -11.24
CA THR A 274 27.74 1.83 -11.33
C THR A 274 28.54 2.93 -12.01
N TRP A 275 29.20 3.73 -11.17
CA TRP A 275 30.15 4.71 -11.59
C TRP A 275 31.30 3.90 -12.18
N ALA A 276 31.19 3.58 -13.47
CA ALA A 276 32.27 2.96 -14.20
C ALA A 276 33.49 3.89 -14.02
N PRO A 277 34.63 3.38 -13.54
CA PRO A 277 35.81 4.19 -13.44
C PRO A 277 36.14 4.68 -14.84
N ARG A 278 36.11 6.00 -15.01
CA ARG A 278 36.43 6.68 -16.26
C ARG A 278 37.93 6.52 -16.50
N GLY A 279 38.33 5.36 -17.01
CA GLY A 279 39.64 5.11 -17.60
C GLY A 279 39.73 5.86 -18.93
N GLY A 280 39.92 7.18 -18.85
CA GLY A 280 40.16 8.05 -19.99
C GLY A 280 41.62 8.44 -20.03
N GLY A 281 42.37 7.77 -20.90
CA GLY A 281 43.79 8.01 -21.13
C GLY A 281 44.12 9.46 -21.48
N LEU A 282 45.26 9.89 -20.96
CA LEU A 282 45.98 11.09 -21.35
C LEU A 282 46.19 11.08 -22.88
N ARG A 283 45.52 12.00 -23.58
CA ARG A 283 46.02 12.52 -24.85
C ARG A 283 46.21 14.02 -24.72
N SER A 284 47.47 14.39 -24.62
CA SER A 284 48.01 15.71 -24.83
C SER A 284 47.64 16.21 -26.22
N GLY A 285 46.91 17.32 -26.28
CA GLY A 285 46.64 18.09 -27.48
C GLY A 285 46.61 19.57 -27.11
N ALA A 286 47.60 20.30 -27.63
CA ALA A 286 47.88 21.71 -27.36
C ALA A 286 46.70 22.65 -27.76
N PRO A 287 46.64 23.88 -27.19
CA PRO A 287 45.52 24.79 -27.41
C PRO A 287 45.67 25.58 -28.71
N SER A 288 44.68 25.50 -29.60
CA SER A 288 44.52 26.45 -30.70
C SER A 288 43.56 27.57 -30.28
N VAL A 289 44.14 28.75 -30.15
CA VAL A 289 43.49 30.07 -30.08
C VAL A 289 42.54 30.25 -31.25
N GLY A 290 41.30 30.70 -31.01
CA GLY A 290 40.31 30.84 -32.08
C GLY A 290 39.00 31.54 -31.70
N VAL A 291 39.08 32.87 -31.55
CA VAL A 291 38.11 33.87 -32.04
C VAL A 291 36.63 33.83 -31.59
N ARG A 292 36.25 34.97 -31.00
CA ARG A 292 34.90 35.47 -30.68
C ARG A 292 33.87 35.28 -31.80
N SER A 293 32.67 34.88 -31.42
CA SER A 293 31.43 35.24 -32.13
C SER A 293 30.33 35.53 -31.10
N VAL A 294 30.15 36.82 -30.83
CA VAL A 294 28.98 37.39 -30.15
C VAL A 294 27.81 37.36 -31.14
N ARG A 295 26.74 36.66 -30.82
CA ARG A 295 25.40 36.84 -31.41
C ARG A 295 24.43 37.01 -30.23
N SER A 296 24.09 38.24 -29.86
CA SER A 296 23.02 39.07 -30.44
C SER A 296 21.66 38.40 -30.39
N ALA A 297 20.89 38.78 -29.37
CA ALA A 297 19.49 38.46 -29.18
C ALA A 297 18.59 39.18 -30.20
N PRO A 298 17.47 38.59 -30.62
CA PRO A 298 16.36 39.35 -31.18
C PRO A 298 15.35 39.70 -30.08
N ARG A 299 15.14 41.01 -29.96
CA ARG A 299 13.97 41.68 -29.38
C ARG A 299 12.74 41.44 -30.26
N SER A 300 11.57 41.62 -29.63
CA SER A 300 10.26 41.97 -30.19
C SER A 300 9.48 40.93 -30.99
N GLY A 301 8.29 40.59 -30.48
CA GLY A 301 7.24 39.88 -31.18
C GLY A 301 5.99 39.75 -30.31
N VAL A 302 5.26 40.86 -30.14
CA VAL A 302 3.85 40.83 -29.68
C VAL A 302 3.00 40.38 -30.88
N PRO A 303 2.00 39.51 -30.67
CA PRO A 303 0.72 39.83 -31.30
C PRO A 303 -0.52 39.56 -30.43
N SER A 304 -1.39 40.58 -30.47
CA SER A 304 -2.84 40.55 -30.62
C SER A 304 -3.70 39.65 -29.73
N VAL A 305 -4.44 40.32 -28.86
CA VAL A 305 -5.73 39.92 -28.30
C VAL A 305 -6.75 39.74 -29.43
N SER A 306 -7.16 38.50 -29.72
CA SER A 306 -8.33 38.22 -30.56
C SER A 306 -9.56 37.97 -29.69
N ARG A 307 -10.38 39.01 -29.61
CA ARG A 307 -11.72 39.08 -29.06
C ARG A 307 -12.70 38.38 -30.01
N GLY A 308 -13.29 37.28 -29.58
CA GLY A 308 -14.46 36.64 -30.19
C GLY A 308 -15.08 35.72 -29.14
N GLY A 309 -16.22 36.02 -28.52
CA GLY A 309 -17.44 36.46 -29.17
C GLY A 309 -18.23 35.23 -29.62
N ARG A 310 -18.57 34.32 -28.69
CA ARG A 310 -19.55 33.27 -28.96
C ARG A 310 -20.58 33.23 -27.84
N VAL A 311 -21.68 33.93 -28.13
CA VAL A 311 -22.96 33.82 -27.46
C VAL A 311 -23.49 32.40 -27.73
N GLY A 312 -23.51 31.58 -26.69
CA GLY A 312 -24.07 30.22 -26.72
C GLY A 312 -25.34 30.19 -25.88
N SER A 313 -26.45 30.07 -26.58
CA SER A 313 -27.84 29.98 -26.13
C SER A 313 -28.11 29.05 -24.94
N VAL A 314 -28.94 29.56 -24.02
CA VAL A 314 -29.67 28.84 -22.98
C VAL A 314 -30.76 27.96 -23.63
N PRO A 315 -30.96 26.70 -23.19
CA PRO A 315 -32.26 26.06 -23.26
C PRO A 315 -32.96 26.16 -21.92
N ARG A 316 -34.16 26.72 -22.04
CA ARG A 316 -35.20 26.94 -21.04
C ARG A 316 -35.81 25.59 -20.62
N GLY A 317 -36.29 25.55 -19.38
CA GLY A 317 -36.72 24.35 -18.69
C GLY A 317 -38.02 23.70 -19.18
N SER A 318 -38.18 22.47 -18.71
CA SER A 318 -39.41 21.69 -18.57
C SER A 318 -39.14 20.83 -17.32
N GLY A 319 -39.79 21.01 -16.18
CA GLY A 319 -41.23 21.11 -16.02
C GLY A 319 -41.80 19.69 -16.08
N GLY A 320 -41.81 18.98 -14.95
CA GLY A 320 -42.23 17.58 -14.88
C GLY A 320 -42.35 17.09 -13.44
N SER A 321 -43.38 17.58 -12.76
CA SER A 321 -43.94 17.00 -11.54
C SER A 321 -44.80 15.80 -11.94
N ALA A 322 -44.60 14.62 -11.32
CA ALA A 322 -45.66 13.62 -11.11
C ALA A 322 -45.19 12.38 -10.31
N THR A 323 -45.94 12.13 -9.23
CA THR A 323 -46.48 10.83 -8.75
C THR A 323 -45.56 9.76 -8.19
N SER A 324 -45.48 9.78 -6.85
CA SER A 324 -45.89 8.67 -5.95
C SER A 324 -46.89 7.67 -6.57
N HIS A 325 -46.58 6.36 -6.53
CA HIS A 325 -47.52 5.25 -6.24
C HIS A 325 -46.84 3.86 -6.21
N GLY A 326 -47.34 3.00 -5.31
CA GLY A 326 -47.30 1.52 -5.38
C GLY A 326 -46.09 0.87 -4.70
N GLY A 327 -46.20 0.09 -3.62
CA GLY A 327 -47.27 -0.82 -3.23
C GLY A 327 -46.91 -2.24 -3.64
N GLY A 328 -46.12 -2.94 -2.82
CA GLY A 328 -45.66 -4.31 -3.08
C GLY A 328 -45.73 -5.18 -1.83
N SER A 329 -46.93 -5.68 -1.55
CA SER A 329 -47.22 -6.69 -0.53
C SER A 329 -46.66 -8.04 -0.97
N PHE A 330 -45.71 -8.62 -0.22
CA PHE A 330 -45.33 -10.03 -0.34
C PHE A 330 -45.86 -10.81 0.87
N LYS A 331 -46.94 -11.57 0.64
CA LYS A 331 -47.41 -12.67 1.48
C LYS A 331 -47.05 -13.99 0.78
N GLY A 332 -46.43 -14.90 1.51
CA GLY A 332 -46.27 -16.33 1.20
C GLY A 332 -45.55 -16.94 2.39
N THR A 333 -46.19 -17.57 3.37
CA THR A 333 -46.96 -18.83 3.38
C THR A 333 -46.13 -20.06 3.03
N GLN A 334 -45.65 -20.76 4.06
CA GLN A 334 -45.46 -22.22 4.18
C GLN A 334 -45.29 -22.45 5.70
N ARG A 335 -46.14 -23.18 6.46
CA ARG A 335 -46.53 -24.61 6.39
C ARG A 335 -45.33 -25.44 5.92
N ARG A 336 -44.65 -26.20 6.77
CA ARG A 336 -45.14 -27.17 7.75
C ARG A 336 -44.03 -27.47 8.75
#